data_AF-A0A6A9S5R8-F1
#
_entry.id   AF-A0A6A9S5R8-F1
#
_cell.length_a   1.000
_cell.length_b   1.000
_cell.length_c   1.000
_cell.angle_alpha   90.00
_cell.angle_beta   90.00
_cell.angle_gamma   90.00
#
_symmetry.space_group_name_H-M   'P 1'
#
loop_
_entity.id
_entity.type
_entity.pdbx_description
1 polymer ?
#
loop_
_entity_poly.entity_id
_entity_poly.type
_entity_poly.pdbx_seq_one_letter_code
_entity_poly.pdbx_strand_id
1 'polypeptide(L)'
;MAELRDALIETMLLDDERFRQRLPGLVETHQLRTVDPHPADESPADIFQNLDALKLGSVTAFERKIIRKMVRLGTAPLGLTLTGPAYQDNPLRYATQTFREMTGYSLTALRGKNLRLLQGPATDPEAVATLQEGIDIWEQRTVELWNYRADGTRFKNRVTIVPLTGPDGSITNWLGVQKAIGTADS
;
A
#
# COMPACT_ATOMS: atom_id res chain seq x y z
N MET A 1 -8.46 4.08 15.24
CA MET A 1 -7.30 3.81 14.34
C MET A 1 -7.46 2.52 13.53
N ALA A 2 -7.88 1.40 14.12
CA ALA A 2 -8.32 0.23 13.34
C ALA A 2 -9.45 0.61 12.37
N GLU A 3 -10.41 1.41 12.85
CA GLU A 3 -11.51 1.95 12.04
C GLU A 3 -11.07 2.65 10.75
N LEU A 4 -10.07 3.54 10.78
CA LEU A 4 -9.60 4.21 9.55
C LEU A 4 -8.92 3.23 8.59
N ARG A 5 -8.13 2.27 9.11
CA ARG A 5 -7.50 1.26 8.28
C ARG A 5 -8.56 0.44 7.57
N ASP A 6 -9.56 -0.03 8.30
CA ASP A 6 -10.61 -0.89 7.77
C ASP A 6 -11.46 -0.12 6.75
N ALA A 7 -11.84 1.13 7.06
CA ALA A 7 -12.55 2.01 6.14
C ALA A 7 -11.74 2.31 4.85
N LEU A 8 -10.41 2.48 4.93
CA LEU A 8 -9.56 2.63 3.75
C LEU A 8 -9.50 1.36 2.92
N ILE A 9 -9.35 0.19 3.55
CA ILE A 9 -9.34 -1.10 2.86
C ILE A 9 -10.66 -1.30 2.12
N GLU A 10 -11.78 -1.16 2.82
CA GLU A 10 -13.12 -1.27 2.22
C GLU A 10 -13.28 -0.31 1.04
N THR A 11 -12.88 0.96 1.22
CA THR A 11 -12.97 1.96 0.15
C THR A 11 -12.09 1.59 -1.05
N MET A 12 -10.88 1.06 -0.83
CA MET A 12 -9.96 0.65 -1.89
C MET A 12 -10.47 -0.55 -2.70
N LEU A 13 -11.24 -1.44 -2.07
CA LEU A 13 -11.82 -2.64 -2.70
C LEU A 13 -13.08 -2.34 -3.53
N LEU A 14 -13.67 -1.15 -3.39
CA LEU A 14 -14.80 -0.72 -4.21
C LEU A 14 -14.39 -0.55 -5.68
N ASP A 15 -15.35 -0.64 -6.61
CA ASP A 15 -15.15 -0.18 -7.99
C ASP A 15 -14.91 1.34 -8.05
N ASP A 16 -14.55 1.85 -9.23
CA ASP A 16 -14.17 3.26 -9.40
C ASP A 16 -15.33 4.23 -9.12
N GLU A 17 -16.58 3.84 -9.39
CA GLU A 17 -17.75 4.69 -9.14
C GLU A 17 -18.02 4.80 -7.64
N ARG A 18 -18.12 3.65 -6.97
CA ARG A 18 -18.37 3.56 -5.53
C ARG A 18 -17.21 4.14 -4.72
N PHE A 19 -15.96 3.99 -5.17
CA PHE A 19 -14.81 4.67 -4.58
C PHE A 19 -15.00 6.19 -4.56
N ARG A 20 -15.37 6.80 -5.70
CA ARG A 20 -15.58 8.25 -5.80
C ARG A 20 -16.74 8.71 -4.90
N GLN A 21 -17.82 7.93 -4.84
CA GLN A 21 -18.96 8.25 -3.97
C GLN A 21 -18.62 8.14 -2.49
N ARG A 22 -17.76 7.18 -2.10
CA ARG A 22 -17.39 6.94 -0.70
C ARG A 22 -16.30 7.88 -0.19
N LEU A 23 -15.40 8.33 -1.05
CA LEU A 23 -14.22 9.11 -0.67
C LEU A 23 -14.55 10.40 0.12
N PRO A 24 -15.52 11.25 -0.26
CA PRO A 24 -15.84 12.44 0.52
C PRO A 24 -16.24 12.13 1.96
N GLY A 25 -17.09 11.12 2.17
CA GLY A 25 -17.51 10.70 3.51
C GLY A 25 -16.36 10.11 4.33
N LEU A 26 -15.42 9.40 3.69
CA LEU A 26 -14.20 8.91 4.34
C LEU A 26 -13.32 10.08 4.82
N VAL A 27 -13.11 11.07 3.95
CA VAL A 27 -12.30 12.26 4.25
C VAL A 27 -12.89 13.04 5.41
N GLU A 28 -14.21 13.25 5.41
CA GLU A 28 -14.92 13.96 6.47
C GLU A 28 -14.86 13.19 7.80
N THR A 29 -15.27 11.91 7.80
CA THR A 29 -15.38 11.08 9.02
C THR A 29 -14.05 10.96 9.75
N HIS A 30 -12.95 10.82 9.00
CA HIS A 30 -11.62 10.62 9.57
C HIS A 30 -10.73 11.87 9.52
N GLN A 31 -11.28 13.03 9.15
CA GLN A 31 -10.59 14.31 9.10
C GLN A 31 -9.29 14.26 8.27
N LEU A 32 -9.34 13.65 7.09
CA LEU A 32 -8.20 13.50 6.19
C LEU A 32 -7.90 14.81 5.44
N ARG A 33 -7.52 15.87 6.16
CA ARG A 33 -7.43 17.26 5.67
C ARG A 33 -6.51 17.46 4.45
N THR A 34 -5.55 16.57 4.25
CA THR A 34 -4.56 16.60 3.16
C THR A 34 -4.97 15.77 1.95
N VAL A 35 -6.10 15.06 2.03
CA VAL A 35 -6.69 14.27 0.95
C VAL A 35 -7.77 15.12 0.30
N ASP A 36 -7.66 15.34 -1.01
CA ASP A 36 -8.70 15.99 -1.78
C ASP A 36 -9.91 15.03 -1.92
N PRO A 37 -11.10 15.40 -1.39
CA PRO A 37 -12.30 14.56 -1.50
C PRO A 37 -12.92 14.57 -2.90
N HIS A 38 -12.66 15.59 -3.73
CA HIS A 38 -13.23 15.76 -5.06
C HIS A 38 -12.12 16.11 -6.07
N PRO A 39 -11.13 15.22 -6.24
CA PRO A 39 -10.03 15.51 -7.11
C PRO A 39 -10.56 15.73 -8.53
N ALA A 40 -10.14 16.84 -9.15
CA ALA A 40 -10.35 17.03 -10.58
C ALA A 40 -9.87 15.78 -11.35
N ASP A 41 -10.36 15.58 -12.57
CA ASP A 41 -9.82 14.57 -13.49
C ASP A 41 -8.35 14.83 -13.88
N GLU A 42 -7.70 15.83 -13.27
CA GLU A 42 -6.27 16.10 -13.37
C GLU A 42 -5.46 14.82 -13.22
N SER A 43 -4.64 14.65 -14.26
CA SER A 43 -4.37 13.36 -14.84
C SER A 43 -3.33 12.62 -14.02
N PRO A 44 -3.62 11.38 -13.62
CA PRO A 44 -2.62 10.41 -13.22
C PRO A 44 -1.52 10.18 -14.29
N ALA A 45 -1.61 10.79 -15.48
CA ALA A 45 -0.64 10.70 -16.56
C ALA A 45 0.78 11.01 -16.12
N ASP A 46 1.06 12.04 -15.31
CA ASP A 46 2.46 12.30 -14.90
C ASP A 46 3.00 11.20 -13.99
N ILE A 47 2.13 10.63 -13.16
CA ILE A 47 2.45 9.50 -12.30
C ILE A 47 2.70 8.28 -13.17
N PHE A 48 1.79 7.97 -14.09
CA PHE A 48 1.91 6.85 -15.03
C PHE A 48 3.07 7.00 -16.01
N GLN A 49 3.37 8.21 -16.48
CA GLN A 49 4.57 8.51 -17.28
C GLN A 49 5.83 8.22 -16.47
N ASN A 50 5.88 8.61 -15.19
CA ASN A 50 6.99 8.23 -14.31
C ASN A 50 7.02 6.71 -14.06
N LEU A 51 5.89 5.99 -14.09
CA LEU A 51 5.89 4.53 -14.00
C LEU A 51 6.35 3.86 -15.31
N ASP A 52 5.92 4.38 -16.46
CA ASP A 52 6.15 3.82 -17.80
C ASP A 52 7.57 4.18 -18.31
N ALA A 53 8.09 5.37 -18.01
CA ALA A 53 9.44 5.82 -18.38
C ALA A 53 10.56 4.98 -17.73
N LEU A 54 10.27 4.34 -16.60
CA LEU A 54 11.19 3.42 -15.92
C LEU A 54 11.30 2.04 -16.58
N LYS A 55 10.68 1.83 -17.76
CA LYS A 55 10.81 0.66 -18.66
C LYS A 55 11.15 -0.66 -17.96
N LEU A 56 10.16 -1.37 -17.41
CA LEU A 56 10.19 -2.84 -17.28
C LEU A 56 8.79 -3.37 -16.88
N GLY A 57 8.13 -4.12 -17.78
CA GLY A 57 6.85 -4.80 -17.54
C GLY A 57 5.65 -3.87 -17.33
N SER A 58 4.89 -3.60 -18.40
CA SER A 58 3.75 -2.67 -18.42
C SER A 58 2.82 -2.83 -17.21
N VAL A 59 2.56 -1.74 -16.49
CA VAL A 59 1.51 -1.69 -15.47
C VAL A 59 0.19 -2.15 -16.12
N THR A 60 -0.51 -3.11 -15.54
CA THR A 60 -1.76 -3.62 -16.14
C THR A 60 -2.88 -2.58 -16.05
N ALA A 61 -3.94 -2.74 -16.84
CA ALA A 61 -5.12 -1.86 -16.72
C ALA A 61 -5.74 -1.92 -15.32
N PHE A 62 -5.68 -3.09 -14.67
CA PHE A 62 -6.12 -3.30 -13.29
C PHE A 62 -5.25 -2.51 -12.31
N GLU A 63 -3.92 -2.67 -12.38
CA GLU A 63 -2.98 -1.95 -11.52
C GLU A 63 -3.11 -0.42 -11.70
N ARG A 64 -3.33 0.06 -12.94
CA ARG A 64 -3.60 1.49 -13.19
C ARG A 64 -4.86 1.98 -12.48
N LYS A 65 -5.91 1.18 -12.36
CA LYS A 65 -7.12 1.57 -11.59
C LYS A 65 -6.81 1.68 -10.10
N ILE A 66 -6.10 0.70 -9.54
CA ILE A 66 -5.75 0.71 -8.11
C ILE A 66 -4.80 1.86 -7.77
N ILE A 67 -3.76 2.08 -8.60
CA ILE A 67 -2.80 3.17 -8.40
C ILE A 67 -3.52 4.53 -8.42
N ARG A 68 -4.49 4.75 -9.30
CA ARG A 68 -5.29 5.99 -9.33
C ARG A 68 -5.95 6.28 -7.99
N LYS A 69 -6.55 5.27 -7.36
CA LYS A 69 -7.16 5.40 -6.02
C LYS A 69 -6.11 5.71 -4.96
N MET A 70 -4.99 4.98 -4.96
CA MET A 70 -3.89 5.19 -4.01
C MET A 70 -3.28 6.59 -4.11
N VAL A 71 -3.18 7.16 -5.32
CA VAL A 71 -2.71 8.54 -5.53
C VAL A 71 -3.59 9.54 -4.80
N ARG A 72 -4.91 9.38 -4.86
CA ARG A 72 -5.85 10.27 -4.15
C ARG A 72 -5.69 10.16 -2.64
N LEU A 73 -5.39 8.96 -2.13
CA LEU A 73 -5.13 8.68 -0.72
C LEU A 73 -3.65 8.86 -0.34
N GLY A 74 -2.84 9.50 -1.19
CA GLY A 74 -1.38 9.50 -1.07
C GLY A 74 -0.84 10.08 0.24
N THR A 75 -1.59 11.00 0.84
CA THR A 75 -1.30 11.77 2.05
C THR A 75 -2.14 11.33 3.26
N ALA A 76 -2.94 10.26 3.13
CA ALA A 76 -3.64 9.67 4.27
C ALA A 76 -2.61 9.23 5.33
N PRO A 77 -2.96 9.20 6.64
CA PRO A 77 -2.02 8.90 7.71
C PRO A 77 -1.67 7.39 7.81
N LEU A 78 -1.82 6.67 6.70
CA LEU A 78 -1.49 5.26 6.51
C LEU A 78 -0.73 5.13 5.19
N GLY A 79 0.41 4.42 5.22
CA GLY A 79 1.11 4.04 4.01
C GLY A 79 0.29 3.01 3.23
N LEU A 80 0.19 3.18 1.91
CA LEU A 80 -0.44 2.19 1.03
C LEU A 80 0.59 1.69 0.01
N THR A 81 0.55 0.39 -0.26
CA THR A 81 1.41 -0.28 -1.24
C THR A 81 0.60 -1.20 -2.13
N LEU A 82 0.95 -1.23 -3.41
CA LEU A 82 0.47 -2.21 -4.37
C LEU A 82 1.65 -3.10 -4.74
N THR A 83 1.55 -4.39 -4.49
CA THR A 83 2.55 -5.38 -4.88
C THR A 83 1.95 -6.41 -5.83
N GLY A 84 2.79 -7.07 -6.60
CA GLY A 84 2.41 -8.17 -7.48
C GLY A 84 3.24 -8.22 -8.77
N PRO A 85 2.99 -9.17 -9.67
CA PRO A 85 1.93 -10.15 -9.56
C PRO A 85 2.15 -11.13 -8.41
N ALA A 86 1.06 -11.67 -7.86
CA ALA A 86 1.09 -12.51 -6.67
C ALA A 86 1.75 -13.87 -6.87
N TYR A 87 1.78 -14.37 -8.11
CA TYR A 87 2.49 -15.58 -8.51
C TYR A 87 3.99 -15.35 -8.79
N GLN A 88 4.50 -14.15 -8.52
CA GLN A 88 5.93 -13.85 -8.46
C GLN A 88 6.33 -13.54 -7.02
N ASP A 89 7.55 -13.05 -6.82
CA ASP A 89 8.08 -12.63 -5.53
C ASP A 89 7.40 -11.38 -4.93
N ASN A 90 6.11 -11.13 -5.21
CA ASN A 90 5.34 -9.96 -4.79
C ASN A 90 6.10 -8.62 -4.93
N PRO A 91 6.66 -8.29 -6.12
CA PRO A 91 7.46 -7.08 -6.26
C PRO A 91 6.58 -5.83 -6.13
N LEU A 92 7.13 -4.76 -5.54
CA LEU A 92 6.40 -3.50 -5.40
C LEU A 92 6.11 -2.86 -6.77
N ARG A 93 4.84 -2.54 -7.00
CA ARG A 93 4.36 -1.79 -8.16
C ARG A 93 4.24 -0.30 -7.85
N TYR A 94 3.69 0.05 -6.70
CA TYR A 94 3.49 1.43 -6.29
C TYR A 94 3.46 1.58 -4.76
N ALA A 95 3.88 2.73 -4.26
CA ALA A 95 3.79 3.12 -2.85
C ALA A 95 3.39 4.59 -2.72
N THR A 96 2.52 4.91 -1.76
CA THR A 96 2.06 6.28 -1.50
C THR A 96 3.15 7.18 -0.93
N GLN A 97 2.90 8.48 -0.88
CA GLN A 97 3.80 9.44 -0.23
C GLN A 97 4.02 9.10 1.24
N THR A 98 2.95 8.88 2.02
CA THR A 98 3.06 8.51 3.44
C THR A 98 3.95 7.27 3.66
N PHE A 99 3.85 6.25 2.80
CA PHE A 99 4.71 5.06 2.92
C PHE A 99 6.19 5.39 2.71
N ARG A 100 6.50 6.21 1.69
CA ARG A 100 7.87 6.61 1.36
C ARG A 100 8.49 7.46 2.47
N GLU A 101 7.74 8.41 3.01
CA GLU A 101 8.17 9.24 4.14
C GLU A 101 8.42 8.40 5.39
N MET A 102 7.49 7.49 5.72
CA MET A 102 7.61 6.62 6.90
C MET A 102 8.83 5.70 6.82
N THR A 103 9.16 5.20 5.63
CA THR A 103 10.25 4.23 5.42
C THR A 103 11.57 4.86 5.01
N GLY A 104 11.57 6.13 4.58
CA GLY A 104 12.75 6.83 4.05
C GLY A 104 13.18 6.39 2.65
N TYR A 105 12.44 5.47 2.00
CA TYR A 105 12.78 5.01 0.66
C TYR A 105 12.07 5.80 -0.43
N SER A 106 12.79 6.10 -1.52
CA SER A 106 12.19 6.62 -2.75
C SER A 106 11.39 5.54 -3.48
N LEU A 107 10.43 5.95 -4.31
CA LEU A 107 9.66 5.00 -5.13
C LEU A 107 10.58 4.20 -6.06
N THR A 108 11.60 4.84 -6.63
CA THR A 108 12.61 4.20 -7.49
C THR A 108 13.41 3.14 -6.75
N ALA A 109 13.74 3.36 -5.47
CA ALA A 109 14.49 2.40 -4.67
C ALA A 109 13.68 1.16 -4.26
N LEU A 110 12.36 1.30 -4.13
CA LEU A 110 11.44 0.23 -3.71
C LEU A 110 10.89 -0.59 -4.89
N ARG A 111 10.67 0.06 -6.04
CA ARG A 111 10.00 -0.54 -7.19
C ARG A 111 10.71 -1.81 -7.64
N GLY A 112 9.92 -2.85 -7.93
CA GLY A 112 10.43 -4.15 -8.35
C GLY A 112 10.98 -5.02 -7.21
N LYS A 113 11.09 -4.50 -5.98
CA LYS A 113 11.59 -5.25 -4.83
C LYS A 113 10.44 -5.81 -4.00
N ASN A 114 10.68 -6.95 -3.37
CA ASN A 114 9.80 -7.46 -2.32
C ASN A 114 10.00 -6.66 -1.02
N LEU A 115 8.90 -6.29 -0.35
CA LEU A 115 8.93 -5.45 0.87
C LEU A 115 9.57 -6.12 2.09
N ARG A 116 9.99 -7.39 2.02
CA ARG A 116 10.90 -7.99 3.00
C ARG A 116 12.21 -7.21 3.16
N LEU A 117 12.54 -6.32 2.21
CA LEU A 117 13.65 -5.37 2.32
C LEU A 117 13.58 -4.47 3.57
N LEU A 118 12.40 -4.30 4.17
CA LEU A 118 12.20 -3.54 5.40
C LEU A 118 12.48 -4.37 6.66
N GLN A 119 12.71 -5.67 6.54
CA GLN A 119 12.99 -6.55 7.68
C GLN A 119 14.47 -6.45 8.08
N GLY A 120 14.77 -6.76 9.35
CA GLY A 120 16.13 -6.74 9.89
C GLY A 120 16.23 -7.51 11.20
N PRO A 121 17.32 -7.33 11.97
CA PRO A 121 17.65 -8.21 13.10
C PRO A 121 16.58 -8.34 14.19
N ALA A 122 15.81 -7.28 14.46
CA ALA A 122 14.73 -7.28 15.46
C ALA A 122 13.36 -7.66 14.88
N THR A 123 13.26 -7.95 13.58
CA THR A 123 12.01 -8.38 12.97
C THR A 123 11.59 -9.74 13.53
N ASP A 124 10.38 -9.80 14.05
CA ASP A 124 9.80 -11.03 14.61
C ASP A 124 9.50 -12.05 13.49
N PRO A 125 10.17 -13.22 13.48
CA PRO A 125 9.94 -14.25 12.46
C PRO A 125 8.52 -14.85 12.51
N GLU A 126 7.84 -14.88 13.67
CA GLU A 126 6.47 -15.40 13.78
C GLU A 126 5.46 -14.47 13.10
N ALA A 127 5.64 -13.16 13.25
CA ALA A 127 4.85 -12.16 12.53
C ALA A 127 5.08 -12.25 11.01
N VAL A 128 6.32 -12.52 10.57
CA VAL A 128 6.63 -12.74 9.15
C VAL A 128 5.98 -14.02 8.63
N ALA A 129 6.04 -15.12 9.41
CA ALA A 129 5.38 -16.37 9.07
C ALA A 129 3.85 -16.20 8.94
N THR A 130 3.23 -15.39 9.81
CA THR A 130 1.80 -15.09 9.74
C THR A 130 1.42 -14.32 8.48
N LEU A 131 2.28 -13.38 8.02
CA LEU A 131 2.09 -12.72 6.72
C LEU A 131 2.26 -13.69 5.55
N GLN A 132 3.26 -14.58 5.62
CA GLN A 132 3.47 -15.59 4.59
C GLN A 132 2.29 -16.55 4.49
N GLU A 133 1.76 -17.01 5.62
CA GLU A 133 0.56 -17.85 5.67
C GLU A 133 -0.62 -17.16 4.98
N GLY A 134 -0.87 -15.88 5.28
CA GLY A 134 -1.91 -15.10 4.60
C GLY A 134 -1.72 -15.03 3.09
N ILE A 135 -0.47 -14.90 2.63
CA ILE A 135 -0.14 -14.94 1.20
C ILE A 135 -0.46 -16.30 0.60
N ASP A 136 -0.08 -17.38 1.27
CA ASP A 136 -0.23 -18.76 0.78
C ASP A 136 -1.71 -19.18 0.68
N ILE A 137 -2.55 -18.75 1.62
CA ILE A 137 -3.98 -19.08 1.67
C ILE A 137 -4.88 -18.00 1.09
N TRP A 138 -4.30 -16.93 0.53
CA TRP A 138 -5.04 -15.83 -0.09
C TRP A 138 -5.98 -15.08 0.86
N GLU A 139 -5.56 -14.87 2.11
CA GLU A 139 -6.37 -14.22 3.14
C GLU A 139 -5.74 -12.92 3.65
N GLN A 140 -6.62 -12.01 4.09
CA GLN A 140 -6.19 -10.82 4.81
C GLN A 140 -5.53 -11.21 6.14
N ARG A 141 -4.35 -10.65 6.40
CA ARG A 141 -3.64 -10.79 7.67
C ARG A 141 -3.16 -9.42 8.16
N THR A 142 -3.19 -9.22 9.47
CA THR A 142 -2.62 -8.05 10.14
C THR A 142 -1.63 -8.51 11.18
N VAL A 143 -0.44 -7.92 11.18
CA VAL A 143 0.58 -8.17 12.21
C VAL A 143 1.25 -6.87 12.62
N GLU A 144 1.99 -6.94 13.73
CA GLU A 144 2.93 -5.90 14.13
C GLU A 144 4.33 -6.48 14.18
N LEU A 145 5.27 -5.85 13.48
CA LEU A 145 6.67 -6.26 13.51
C LEU A 145 7.59 -5.05 13.51
N TRP A 146 8.85 -5.28 13.85
CA TRP A 146 9.90 -4.30 13.63
C TRP A 146 10.29 -4.26 12.15
N ASN A 147 10.27 -3.06 11.58
CA ASN A 147 10.88 -2.77 10.29
C ASN A 147 11.96 -1.70 10.42
N TYR A 148 12.76 -1.57 9.37
CA TYR A 148 13.90 -0.69 9.28
C TYR A 148 13.70 0.28 8.12
N ARG A 149 13.97 1.55 8.39
CA ARG A 149 14.01 2.60 7.37
C ARG A 149 15.27 2.48 6.52
N ALA A 150 15.33 3.26 5.44
CA ALA A 150 16.49 3.33 4.55
C ALA A 150 17.79 3.74 5.27
N ASP A 151 17.69 4.51 6.36
CA ASP A 151 18.81 4.93 7.21
C ASP A 151 19.19 3.89 8.29
N GLY A 152 18.48 2.75 8.35
CA GLY A 152 18.68 1.72 9.38
C GLY A 152 17.93 1.98 10.69
N THR A 153 17.19 3.08 10.82
CA THR A 153 16.39 3.36 12.03
C THR A 153 15.21 2.39 12.11
N ARG A 154 15.08 1.67 13.23
CA ARG A 154 13.94 0.76 13.46
C ARG A 154 12.65 1.50 13.81
N PHE A 155 11.52 0.94 13.42
CA PHE A 155 10.19 1.38 13.82
C PHE A 155 9.22 0.19 13.90
N LYS A 156 8.22 0.29 14.79
CA LYS A 156 7.17 -0.71 14.90
C LYS A 156 6.14 -0.44 13.79
N ASN A 157 6.05 -1.37 12.85
CA ASN A 157 5.11 -1.31 11.73
C ASN A 157 3.91 -2.23 12.02
N ARG A 158 2.71 -1.66 12.07
CA ARG A 158 1.47 -2.43 11.94
C ARG A 158 1.13 -2.51 10.46
N VAL A 159 1.18 -3.71 9.90
CA VAL A 159 0.91 -3.96 8.48
C VAL A 159 -0.28 -4.89 8.32
N THR A 160 -1.16 -4.53 7.39
CA THR A 160 -2.24 -5.37 6.90
C THR A 160 -2.03 -5.64 5.42
N ILE A 161 -2.08 -6.90 5.02
CA ILE A 161 -2.08 -7.33 3.61
C ILE A 161 -3.48 -7.79 3.22
N VAL A 162 -3.92 -7.42 2.03
CA VAL A 162 -5.25 -7.74 1.49
C VAL A 162 -5.10 -8.24 0.06
N PRO A 163 -5.61 -9.43 -0.29
CA PRO A 163 -5.56 -9.92 -1.66
C PRO A 163 -6.44 -9.05 -2.57
N LEU A 164 -5.99 -8.79 -3.79
CA LEU A 164 -6.74 -8.06 -4.79
C LEU A 164 -7.11 -8.97 -5.96
N THR A 165 -8.42 -9.17 -6.14
CA THR A 165 -8.98 -9.95 -7.24
C THR A 165 -8.95 -9.15 -8.54
N GLY A 166 -8.27 -9.68 -9.54
CA GLY A 166 -8.21 -9.14 -10.88
C GLY A 166 -9.51 -9.38 -11.67
N PRO A 167 -9.58 -8.86 -12.91
CA PRO A 167 -10.80 -8.93 -13.74
C PRO A 167 -11.25 -10.35 -14.11
N ASP A 168 -10.35 -11.33 -14.09
CA ASP A 168 -10.63 -12.73 -14.40
C ASP A 168 -11.06 -13.56 -13.18
N GLY A 169 -11.20 -12.92 -12.01
CA GLY A 169 -11.56 -13.57 -10.76
C GLY A 169 -10.38 -14.20 -10.01
N SER A 170 -9.15 -14.13 -10.56
CA SER A 170 -7.94 -14.60 -9.88
C SER A 170 -7.32 -13.49 -9.02
N ILE A 171 -6.59 -13.87 -7.96
CA ILE A 171 -5.83 -12.87 -7.18
C ILE A 171 -4.53 -12.58 -7.91
N THR A 172 -4.37 -11.34 -8.36
CA THR A 172 -3.20 -10.92 -9.14
C THR A 172 -2.26 -10.06 -8.34
N ASN A 173 -2.72 -9.34 -7.31
CA ASN A 173 -1.95 -8.34 -6.59
C ASN A 173 -2.32 -8.33 -5.12
N TRP A 174 -1.55 -7.57 -4.33
CA TRP A 174 -1.86 -7.32 -2.92
C TRP A 174 -1.88 -5.82 -2.63
N LEU A 175 -2.84 -5.42 -1.79
CA LEU A 175 -2.84 -4.13 -1.11
C LEU A 175 -2.16 -4.30 0.25
N GLY A 176 -1.11 -3.54 0.52
CA GLY A 176 -0.55 -3.38 1.85
C GLY A 176 -0.97 -2.05 2.45
N VAL A 177 -1.41 -2.06 3.71
CA VAL A 177 -1.75 -0.88 4.52
C VAL A 177 -0.86 -0.86 5.75
N GLN A 178 -0.08 0.20 5.94
CA GLN A 178 0.95 0.28 6.97
C GLN A 178 0.80 1.50 7.87
N LYS A 179 1.13 1.32 9.16
CA LYS A 179 1.23 2.40 10.14
C LYS A 179 2.47 2.23 11.01
N ALA A 180 3.29 3.27 11.10
CA ALA A 180 4.24 3.40 12.18
C ALA A 180 3.49 3.66 13.49
N ILE A 181 3.59 2.73 14.44
CA ILE A 181 2.90 2.79 15.73
C ILE A 181 3.84 2.98 16.93
N GLY A 182 5.14 3.05 16.68
CA GLY A 182 6.17 3.33 17.69
C GLY A 182 7.55 3.40 17.07
N THR A 183 8.48 4.05 17.76
CA THR A 183 9.90 4.07 17.40
C THR A 183 10.70 3.29 18.44
N ALA A 184 11.99 3.08 18.14
CA ALA A 184 12.93 2.45 19.07
C ALA A 184 13.00 3.10 20.45
N ASP A 185 12.70 4.41 20.49
CA ASP A 185 13.02 5.33 21.58
C ASP A 185 11.75 5.89 22.26
N SER A 186 10.60 5.28 21.98
CA SER A 186 9.28 5.66 22.52
C SER A 186 8.73 4.64 23.49
#